data_AF-U6DQJ4-F1
#
_entry.id   AF-U6DQJ4-F1
#
_cell.length_a   1.000
_cell.length_b   1.000
_cell.length_c   1.000
_cell.angle_alpha   90.00
_cell.angle_beta   90.00
_cell.angle_gamma   90.00
#
_symmetry.space_group_name_H-M   'P 1'
#
loop_
_entity.id
_entity.type
_entity.pdbx_description
1 polymer ?
#
loop_
_entity_poly.entity_id
_entity_poly.type
_entity_poly.pdbx_seq_one_letter_code
_entity_poly.pdbx_strand_id
1 'polypeptide(L)'
;MESVGVYGLCGCAAKSKVKCDSRWEIPASETAPTSAYSSPARSLGDTGITPLSPSHIANDADPNVSEQQTFLVVVAIDFGTTSSGYAYSFTKEPECIHVMRRWEGGDPGVSNQKTPTTILLTPERKFHSFGYAARDFYHDLDPNEAKQWLYLEKFKMKLHTTGDLNMDTDLTAANGKKVKALEIFAYALQYFKEQALKELSDQAGSEFENSDVRWVITVPAIWKQPAKQ
;
A
#
# COMPACT_ATOMS: atom_id res chain seq x y z
N MET A 1 -16.22 11.27 69.24
CA MET A 1 -17.24 12.08 68.54
C MET A 1 -16.63 12.38 67.17
N GLU A 2 -16.86 11.48 66.22
CA GLU A 2 -17.90 11.62 65.17
C GLU A 2 -17.45 12.66 64.12
N SER A 3 -17.48 12.44 62.81
CA SER A 3 -18.21 11.48 62.01
C SER A 3 -17.53 11.29 60.64
N VAL A 4 -17.85 10.15 60.05
CA VAL A 4 -17.49 9.68 58.71
C VAL A 4 -18.30 10.46 57.66
N GLY A 5 -17.67 10.89 56.57
CA GLY A 5 -18.33 11.56 55.44
C GLY A 5 -18.08 10.81 54.13
N VAL A 6 -18.93 9.81 53.86
CA VAL A 6 -19.06 9.11 52.58
C VAL A 6 -19.78 10.04 51.60
N TYR A 7 -19.23 10.22 50.40
CA TYR A 7 -20.03 10.61 49.23
C TYR A 7 -19.76 9.62 48.10
N GLY A 8 -20.81 8.88 47.76
CA GLY A 8 -20.84 7.90 46.69
C GLY A 8 -21.13 8.53 45.32
N LEU A 9 -20.58 7.85 44.32
CA LEU A 9 -21.13 7.54 42.99
C LEU A 9 -22.09 8.55 42.34
N CYS A 10 -21.63 9.15 41.24
CA CYS A 10 -22.48 9.36 40.07
C CYS A 10 -21.76 8.76 38.85
N GLY A 11 -22.31 7.67 38.33
CA GLY A 11 -21.87 7.08 37.08
C GLY A 11 -22.39 7.89 35.90
N CYS A 12 -21.53 8.10 34.91
CA CYS A 12 -21.95 8.29 33.53
C CYS A 12 -20.97 7.51 32.64
N ALA A 13 -21.45 6.37 32.17
CA ALA A 13 -20.82 5.63 31.10
C ALA A 13 -20.93 6.46 29.80
N ALA A 14 -19.80 6.82 29.22
CA ALA A 14 -19.72 7.29 27.85
C ALA A 14 -18.96 6.25 27.02
N LYS A 15 -19.67 5.19 26.61
CA LYS A 15 -19.25 4.38 25.46
C LYS A 15 -19.61 5.16 24.20
N SER A 16 -18.71 6.00 23.73
CA SER A 16 -18.79 6.52 22.36
C SER A 16 -18.04 5.54 21.45
N LYS A 17 -18.77 4.56 20.90
CA LYS A 17 -18.31 3.88 19.68
C LYS A 17 -18.44 4.90 18.56
N VAL A 18 -17.32 5.50 18.16
CA VAL A 18 -17.25 6.28 16.92
C VAL A 18 -17.55 5.31 15.78
N LYS A 19 -18.72 5.50 15.17
CA LYS A 19 -19.15 4.77 14.00
C LYS A 19 -18.36 5.31 12.81
N CYS A 20 -17.38 4.56 12.33
CA CYS A 20 -16.73 4.83 11.05
C CYS A 20 -17.68 4.37 9.93
N ASP A 21 -18.65 5.21 9.56
CA ASP A 21 -19.47 4.98 8.37
C ASP A 21 -18.65 5.37 7.14
N SER A 22 -17.89 4.42 6.61
CA SER A 22 -17.29 4.55 5.29
C SER A 22 -17.72 3.34 4.44
N ARG A 23 -18.90 3.50 3.84
CA ARG A 23 -19.50 2.50 2.94
C ARG A 23 -18.82 2.64 1.58
N TRP A 24 -17.90 1.74 1.28
CA TRP A 24 -17.26 1.68 -0.03
C TRP A 24 -17.59 0.37 -0.75
N GLU A 25 -18.00 0.49 -2.01
CA GLU A 25 -18.07 -0.59 -2.97
C GLU A 25 -17.09 -0.29 -4.10
N ILE A 26 -16.43 -1.33 -4.61
CA ILE A 26 -15.49 -1.25 -5.73
C ILE A 26 -16.28 -1.50 -7.03
N PRO A 27 -16.34 -0.57 -7.99
CA PRO A 27 -16.88 -0.88 -9.31
C PRO A 27 -15.86 -1.70 -10.12
N ALA A 28 -16.33 -2.74 -10.81
CA ALA A 28 -15.54 -3.55 -11.74
C ALA A 28 -15.24 -2.75 -13.02
N SER A 29 -13.97 -2.68 -13.44
CA SER A 29 -13.56 -1.99 -14.68
C SER A 29 -13.56 -2.92 -15.90
N GLU A 30 -14.01 -2.36 -17.02
CA GLU A 30 -14.05 -2.94 -18.36
C GLU A 30 -12.66 -3.28 -18.95
N THR A 31 -12.67 -4.24 -19.86
CA THR A 31 -11.54 -4.83 -20.58
C THR A 31 -10.86 -3.90 -21.59
N ALA A 32 -9.53 -3.86 -21.58
CA ALA A 32 -8.68 -3.23 -22.60
C ALA A 32 -8.12 -4.28 -23.60
N PRO A 33 -7.81 -3.90 -24.86
CA PRO A 33 -7.54 -4.84 -25.95
C PRO A 33 -6.10 -5.35 -25.97
N THR A 34 -5.94 -6.57 -26.46
CA THR A 34 -4.69 -7.31 -26.65
C THR A 34 -3.93 -6.82 -27.89
N SER A 35 -2.67 -6.40 -27.73
CA SER A 35 -1.73 -6.25 -28.86
C SER A 35 -0.68 -7.36 -28.81
N ALA A 36 -0.56 -8.09 -29.93
CA ALA A 36 0.34 -9.20 -30.10
C ALA A 36 1.72 -8.70 -30.57
N TYR A 37 2.77 -8.97 -29.79
CA TYR A 37 4.15 -8.82 -30.26
C TYR A 37 4.66 -10.17 -30.76
N SER A 38 4.88 -10.27 -32.07
CA SER A 38 5.65 -11.36 -32.70
C SER A 38 7.12 -10.98 -32.77
N SER A 39 8.00 -11.84 -32.27
CA SER A 39 9.45 -11.78 -32.55
C SER A 39 9.78 -12.54 -33.84
N PRO A 40 10.88 -12.17 -34.52
CA PRO A 40 11.70 -13.18 -35.17
C PRO A 40 13.17 -13.08 -34.74
N ALA A 41 13.82 -14.23 -34.64
CA ALA A 41 15.23 -14.39 -34.35
C ALA A 41 15.99 -14.98 -35.55
N ARG A 42 17.29 -14.63 -35.61
CA ARG A 42 18.42 -15.32 -36.29
C ARG A 42 18.57 -15.08 -37.82
N SER A 43 19.76 -14.98 -38.44
CA SER A 43 21.18 -15.05 -38.05
C SER A 43 22.10 -14.80 -39.28
N LEU A 44 23.39 -14.50 -39.02
CA LEU A 44 24.65 -14.76 -39.80
C LEU A 44 25.21 -13.76 -40.85
N GLY A 45 26.47 -13.35 -40.59
CA GLY A 45 27.57 -13.01 -41.52
C GLY A 45 27.73 -11.51 -41.86
N ASP A 46 28.90 -10.90 -42.02
CA ASP A 46 30.33 -11.19 -41.83
C ASP A 46 31.12 -9.84 -41.94
N THR A 47 32.32 -9.81 -41.35
CA THR A 47 33.50 -8.91 -41.40
C THR A 47 33.47 -7.46 -41.96
N GLY A 48 34.14 -6.54 -41.22
CA GLY A 48 34.77 -5.33 -41.76
C GLY A 48 34.94 -4.16 -40.77
N ILE A 49 36.16 -3.92 -40.28
CA ILE A 49 36.51 -2.75 -39.44
C ILE A 49 36.81 -1.55 -40.33
N THR A 50 36.17 -0.40 -40.09
CA THR A 50 36.70 0.94 -40.42
C THR A 50 36.12 1.96 -39.43
N PRO A 51 36.92 2.81 -38.76
CA PRO A 51 36.40 3.91 -37.95
C PRO A 51 36.24 5.16 -38.83
N LEU A 52 35.03 5.73 -38.88
CA LEU A 52 34.78 7.05 -39.47
C LEU A 52 34.06 7.94 -38.44
N SER A 53 34.62 9.12 -38.25
CA SER A 53 34.22 10.19 -37.33
C SER A 53 32.80 10.74 -37.60
N PRO A 54 32.14 11.37 -36.62
CA PRO A 54 30.73 11.74 -36.70
C PRO A 54 30.54 12.95 -37.63
N SER A 55 29.79 12.76 -38.71
CA SER A 55 29.24 13.86 -39.50
C SER A 55 27.80 14.11 -39.06
N HIS A 56 27.51 15.36 -38.77
CA HIS A 56 26.20 15.90 -38.39
C HIS A 56 25.06 15.33 -39.25
N ILE A 57 24.12 14.64 -38.60
CA ILE A 57 22.80 14.34 -39.17
C ILE A 57 21.77 15.16 -38.40
N ALA A 58 21.00 15.91 -39.18
CA ALA A 58 19.97 16.82 -38.74
C ALA A 58 18.91 16.14 -37.87
N ASN A 59 18.35 16.92 -36.95
CA ASN A 59 17.16 16.58 -36.20
C ASN A 59 15.99 16.38 -37.17
N ASP A 60 15.66 15.13 -37.50
CA ASP A 60 14.29 14.77 -37.86
C ASP A 60 13.54 14.56 -36.55
N ALA A 61 12.87 15.62 -36.09
CA ALA A 61 11.92 15.54 -35.00
C ALA A 61 10.69 14.77 -35.51
N ASP A 62 10.61 13.49 -35.15
CA ASP A 62 9.39 12.70 -35.24
C ASP A 62 8.29 13.39 -34.40
N PRO A 63 7.13 13.78 -34.97
CA PRO A 63 6.11 14.52 -34.24
C PRO A 63 5.33 13.67 -33.22
N ASN A 64 5.73 12.42 -32.99
CA ASN A 64 5.10 11.54 -32.01
C ASN A 64 5.86 11.50 -30.67
N VAL A 65 6.18 12.67 -30.11
CA VAL A 65 6.54 12.76 -28.71
C VAL A 65 5.25 12.54 -27.92
N SER A 66 5.00 11.31 -27.50
CA SER A 66 4.01 10.99 -26.47
C SER A 66 4.20 12.02 -25.36
N GLU A 67 3.17 12.81 -25.03
CA GLU A 67 3.21 13.71 -23.88
C GLU A 67 3.75 12.92 -22.69
N GLN A 68 4.99 13.20 -22.29
CA GLN A 68 5.58 12.56 -21.14
C GLN A 68 4.73 13.00 -19.97
N GLN A 69 3.89 12.09 -19.47
CA GLN A 69 3.05 12.37 -18.31
C GLN A 69 3.96 12.81 -17.16
N THR A 70 3.97 14.13 -16.90
CA THR A 70 4.78 14.72 -15.85
C THR A 70 4.06 14.50 -14.53
N PHE A 71 4.64 13.70 -13.66
CA PHE A 71 4.19 13.59 -12.26
C PHE A 71 4.92 14.64 -11.42
N LEU A 72 4.26 15.11 -10.36
CA LEU A 72 4.79 16.12 -9.45
C LEU A 72 5.57 15.49 -8.29
N VAL A 73 5.21 14.26 -7.93
CA VAL A 73 5.75 13.56 -6.75
C VAL A 73 6.02 12.10 -7.10
N VAL A 74 7.09 11.55 -6.56
CA VAL A 74 7.32 10.10 -6.51
C VAL A 74 7.00 9.62 -5.10
N VAL A 75 6.14 8.61 -4.96
CA VAL A 75 5.88 7.94 -3.69
C VAL A 75 6.37 6.49 -3.77
N ALA A 76 7.31 6.13 -2.91
CA ALA A 76 7.83 4.79 -2.76
C ALA A 76 7.23 4.11 -1.52
N ILE A 77 6.46 3.05 -1.73
CA ILE A 77 5.89 2.21 -0.68
C ILE A 77 6.84 1.05 -0.41
N ASP A 78 7.40 1.02 0.80
CA ASP A 78 8.09 -0.15 1.33
C ASP A 78 7.08 -1.10 1.96
N PHE A 79 6.64 -2.10 1.20
CA PHE A 79 5.66 -3.07 1.68
C PHE A 79 6.36 -4.23 2.40
N GLY A 80 6.86 -4.03 3.61
CA GLY A 80 7.66 -5.03 4.31
C GLY A 80 6.85 -6.20 4.87
N THR A 81 7.54 -7.27 5.28
CA THR A 81 6.91 -8.42 5.94
C THR A 81 6.38 -8.07 7.33
N THR A 82 7.21 -7.41 8.14
CA THR A 82 6.88 -7.07 9.53
C THR A 82 6.23 -5.71 9.63
N SER A 83 6.82 -4.72 8.94
CA SER A 83 6.35 -3.34 8.95
C SER A 83 6.40 -2.77 7.54
N SER A 84 5.46 -1.91 7.24
CA SER A 84 5.34 -1.20 5.96
C SER A 84 5.32 0.30 6.18
N GLY A 85 5.70 1.07 5.17
CA GLY A 85 5.68 2.52 5.20
C GLY A 85 5.91 3.10 3.81
N TYR A 86 5.91 4.42 3.69
CA TYR A 86 6.25 5.08 2.45
C TYR A 86 7.20 6.24 2.67
N ALA A 87 7.88 6.63 1.59
CA ALA A 87 8.62 7.88 1.48
C ALA A 87 8.27 8.53 0.15
N TYR A 88 8.45 9.84 0.05
CA TYR A 88 8.19 10.58 -1.18
C TYR A 88 9.16 11.75 -1.35
N SER A 89 9.28 12.19 -2.60
CA SER A 89 9.98 13.41 -2.98
C SER A 89 9.26 14.12 -4.11
N PHE A 90 9.33 15.44 -4.10
CA PHE A 90 8.83 16.26 -5.20
C PHE A 90 9.83 16.20 -6.36
N THR A 91 9.34 16.13 -7.60
CA THR A 91 10.22 16.02 -8.77
C THR A 91 11.10 17.26 -8.99
N LYS A 92 10.68 18.41 -8.46
CA LYS A 92 11.47 19.65 -8.47
C LYS A 92 12.58 19.66 -7.41
N GLU A 93 12.50 18.81 -6.40
CA GLU A 93 13.42 18.74 -5.26
C GLU A 93 13.74 17.28 -4.91
N PRO A 94 14.38 16.52 -5.82
CA PRO A 94 14.55 15.07 -5.68
C PRO A 94 15.42 14.65 -4.49
N GLU A 95 16.30 15.54 -4.02
CA GLU A 95 17.16 15.33 -2.84
C GLU A 95 16.38 15.50 -1.51
N CYS A 96 15.20 16.11 -1.55
CA CYS A 96 14.33 16.30 -0.38
C CYS A 96 13.44 15.06 -0.20
N ILE A 97 13.94 14.10 0.59
CA ILE A 97 13.19 12.88 0.93
C ILE A 97 12.36 13.09 2.19
N HIS A 98 11.05 12.94 2.05
CA HIS A 98 10.09 12.95 3.15
C HIS A 98 9.65 11.52 3.45
N VAL A 99 9.69 11.13 4.73
CA VAL A 99 9.22 9.80 5.16
C VAL A 99 7.87 9.96 5.84
N MET A 100 7.00 8.97 5.63
CA MET A 100 5.66 8.86 6.25
C MET A 100 5.65 9.40 7.68
N ARG A 101 4.74 10.34 7.92
CA ARG A 101 4.53 10.90 9.26
C ARG A 101 3.98 9.85 10.22
N ARG A 102 4.20 10.10 11.52
CA ARG A 102 3.60 9.28 12.58
C ARG A 102 2.09 9.45 12.55
N TRP A 103 1.37 8.36 12.28
CA TRP A 103 -0.08 8.31 12.44
C TRP A 103 -0.45 7.77 13.83
N GLU A 104 -1.65 8.12 14.31
CA GLU A 104 -2.14 7.78 15.66
C GLU A 104 -2.06 6.26 15.96
N GLY A 105 -1.77 5.91 17.23
CA GLY A 105 -1.70 4.51 17.69
C GLY A 105 -0.30 3.89 17.85
N GLY A 106 0.78 4.60 17.50
CA GLY A 106 2.14 4.14 17.82
C GLY A 106 2.51 4.30 19.30
N ASP A 107 3.47 3.50 19.79
CA ASP A 107 3.98 3.61 21.17
C ASP A 107 4.63 5.00 21.41
N PRO A 108 4.26 5.72 22.50
CA PRO A 108 4.86 7.00 22.84
C PRO A 108 6.39 6.90 22.95
N GLY A 109 7.13 7.81 22.30
CA GLY A 109 8.59 7.87 22.38
C GLY A 109 9.37 7.00 21.37
N VAL A 110 8.70 6.14 20.59
CA VAL A 110 9.35 5.37 19.50
C VAL A 110 9.14 6.07 18.16
N SER A 111 10.20 6.44 17.45
CA SER A 111 10.12 7.01 16.09
C SER A 111 9.84 5.91 15.05
N ASN A 112 8.62 5.37 15.06
CA ASN A 112 8.21 4.41 14.04
C ASN A 112 7.71 5.13 12.80
N GLN A 113 8.62 5.41 11.87
CA GLN A 113 8.33 5.81 10.48
C GLN A 113 7.78 4.65 9.62
N LYS A 114 7.28 3.59 10.27
CA LYS A 114 6.65 2.41 9.68
C LYS A 114 5.51 1.95 10.59
N THR A 115 4.54 1.26 10.01
CA THR A 115 3.41 0.65 10.72
C THR A 115 3.45 -0.87 10.53
N PRO A 116 3.00 -1.69 11.49
CA PRO A 116 2.94 -3.14 11.32
C PRO A 116 2.22 -3.54 10.03
N THR A 117 2.71 -4.57 9.34
CA THR A 117 2.03 -5.15 8.17
C THR A 117 0.89 -6.05 8.64
N THR A 118 -0.15 -5.39 9.13
CA THR A 118 -1.30 -5.98 9.79
C THR A 118 -2.56 -5.34 9.23
N ILE A 119 -3.56 -6.15 8.91
CA ILE A 119 -4.84 -5.69 8.39
C ILE A 119 -5.98 -6.37 9.14
N LEU A 120 -7.05 -5.61 9.37
CA LEU A 120 -8.27 -6.08 9.96
C LEU A 120 -9.42 -5.83 8.99
N LEU A 121 -10.20 -6.87 8.69
CA LEU A 121 -11.46 -6.75 7.97
C LEU A 121 -12.63 -7.09 8.89
N THR A 122 -13.77 -6.45 8.63
CA THR A 122 -15.04 -6.77 9.29
C THR A 122 -15.49 -8.21 8.95
N PRO A 123 -16.47 -8.77 9.68
CA PRO A 123 -17.03 -10.09 9.36
C PRO A 123 -17.57 -10.20 7.91
N GLU A 124 -17.98 -9.08 7.31
CA GLU A 124 -18.45 -8.93 5.93
C GLU A 124 -17.31 -8.75 4.92
N ARG A 125 -16.05 -8.95 5.31
CA ARG A 125 -14.84 -8.81 4.48
C ARG A 125 -14.55 -7.39 4.01
N LYS A 126 -15.08 -6.38 4.69
CA LYS A 126 -14.78 -4.98 4.36
C LYS A 126 -13.52 -4.52 5.10
N PHE A 127 -12.71 -3.70 4.45
CA PHE A 127 -11.58 -3.04 5.12
C PHE A 127 -12.06 -2.27 6.34
N HIS A 128 -11.43 -2.52 7.49
CA HIS A 128 -11.67 -1.76 8.71
C HIS A 128 -10.47 -0.88 9.05
N SER A 129 -9.30 -1.48 9.20
CA SER A 129 -8.08 -0.75 9.57
C SER A 129 -6.82 -1.49 9.15
N PHE A 130 -5.70 -0.75 9.13
CA PHE A 130 -4.35 -1.26 8.89
C PHE A 130 -3.41 -0.85 10.02
N GLY A 131 -2.31 -1.59 10.22
CA GLY A 131 -1.24 -1.20 11.13
C GLY A 131 -1.61 -1.28 12.61
N TYR A 132 -1.11 -0.33 13.39
CA TYR A 132 -1.40 -0.25 14.83
C TYR A 132 -2.89 -0.22 15.14
N ALA A 133 -3.68 0.56 14.40
CA ALA A 133 -5.13 0.61 14.57
C ALA A 133 -5.83 -0.74 14.33
N ALA A 134 -5.32 -1.58 13.42
CA ALA A 134 -5.81 -2.93 13.22
C ALA A 134 -5.46 -3.86 14.39
N ARG A 135 -4.21 -3.80 14.83
CA ARG A 135 -3.71 -4.57 15.97
C ARG A 135 -4.48 -4.23 17.23
N ASP A 136 -4.50 -2.96 17.61
CA ASP A 136 -5.04 -2.51 18.89
C ASP A 136 -6.54 -2.78 18.95
N PHE A 137 -7.29 -2.42 17.89
CA PHE A 137 -8.73 -2.70 17.82
C PHE A 137 -9.03 -4.20 17.96
N TYR A 138 -8.31 -5.07 17.26
CA TYR A 138 -8.56 -6.51 17.32
C TYR A 138 -8.29 -7.09 18.72
N HIS A 139 -7.23 -6.64 19.40
CA HIS A 139 -6.89 -7.12 20.74
C HIS A 139 -7.79 -6.55 21.84
N ASP A 140 -8.48 -5.44 21.57
CA ASP A 140 -9.48 -4.84 22.46
C ASP A 140 -10.89 -5.47 22.31
N LEU A 141 -11.12 -6.29 21.28
CA LEU A 141 -12.40 -6.98 21.09
C LEU A 141 -12.66 -8.04 22.17
N ASP A 142 -13.93 -8.28 22.46
CA ASP A 142 -14.32 -9.48 23.22
C ASP A 142 -13.87 -10.74 22.46
N PRO A 143 -13.31 -11.78 23.13
CA PRO A 143 -12.84 -12.99 22.47
C PRO A 143 -13.88 -13.71 21.61
N ASN A 144 -15.18 -13.57 21.89
CA ASN A 144 -16.23 -14.15 21.04
C ASN A 144 -16.53 -13.29 19.82
N GLU A 145 -16.44 -11.97 19.95
CA GLU A 145 -16.55 -11.04 18.82
C GLU A 145 -15.35 -11.21 17.89
N ALA A 146 -14.11 -11.25 18.41
CA ALA A 146 -12.88 -11.40 17.64
C ALA A 146 -12.88 -12.61 16.69
N LYS A 147 -13.56 -13.72 17.05
CA LYS A 147 -13.72 -14.90 16.18
C LYS A 147 -14.44 -14.61 14.87
N GLN A 148 -15.25 -13.56 14.80
CA GLN A 148 -15.99 -13.18 13.60
C GLN A 148 -15.15 -12.34 12.64
N TRP A 149 -14.20 -11.56 13.18
CA TRP A 149 -13.33 -10.64 12.45
C TRP A 149 -12.19 -11.35 11.72
N LEU A 150 -11.68 -10.71 10.67
CA LEU A 150 -10.60 -11.26 9.84
C LEU A 150 -9.32 -10.48 10.10
N TYR A 151 -8.53 -10.98 11.04
CA TYR A 151 -7.23 -10.40 11.40
C TYR A 151 -6.10 -11.13 10.69
N LEU A 152 -5.26 -10.40 9.95
CA LEU A 152 -4.10 -10.96 9.24
C LEU A 152 -2.84 -10.16 9.57
N GLU A 153 -1.80 -10.87 9.98
CA GLU A 153 -0.46 -10.32 10.19
C GLU A 153 0.55 -11.01 9.28
N LYS A 154 1.62 -10.30 8.90
CA LYS A 154 2.77 -10.85 8.16
C LYS A 154 2.36 -11.63 6.91
N PHE A 155 1.23 -11.26 6.31
CA PHE A 155 0.62 -12.00 5.21
C PHE A 155 1.50 -12.03 3.94
N LYS A 156 2.45 -11.09 3.82
CA LYS A 156 3.50 -11.12 2.78
C LYS A 156 4.31 -12.42 2.77
N MET A 157 4.52 -13.08 3.93
CA MET A 157 5.25 -14.35 4.00
C MET A 157 4.57 -15.48 3.24
N LYS A 158 3.24 -15.45 3.08
CA LYS A 158 2.53 -16.47 2.31
C LYS A 158 2.89 -16.43 0.82
N LEU A 159 3.17 -15.25 0.26
CA LEU A 159 3.63 -15.14 -1.13
C LEU A 159 5.00 -15.79 -1.34
N HIS A 160 5.87 -15.76 -0.33
CA HIS A 160 7.20 -16.37 -0.40
C HIS A 160 7.17 -17.90 -0.24
N THR A 161 6.24 -18.43 0.54
CA THR A 161 6.23 -19.84 0.96
C THR A 161 5.32 -20.72 0.11
N THR A 162 4.46 -20.12 -0.71
CA THR A 162 3.53 -20.85 -1.58
C THR A 162 4.21 -21.19 -2.90
N GLY A 163 4.29 -22.48 -3.24
CA GLY A 163 4.92 -22.95 -4.47
C GLY A 163 4.15 -22.55 -5.74
N ASP A 164 2.83 -22.69 -5.70
CA ASP A 164 1.92 -22.44 -6.83
C ASP A 164 1.12 -21.16 -6.62
N LEU A 165 1.82 -20.03 -6.53
CA LEU A 165 1.20 -18.73 -6.37
C LEU A 165 0.45 -18.32 -7.65
N ASN A 166 -0.83 -17.99 -7.50
CA ASN A 166 -1.71 -17.50 -8.57
C ASN A 166 -2.73 -16.49 -8.03
N MET A 167 -3.55 -15.90 -8.91
CA MET A 167 -4.57 -14.90 -8.57
C MET A 167 -5.66 -15.43 -7.61
N ASP A 168 -5.81 -16.75 -7.52
CA ASP A 168 -6.75 -17.42 -6.63
C ASP A 168 -6.20 -17.78 -5.26
N THR A 169 -4.93 -17.45 -4.98
CA THR A 169 -4.28 -17.76 -3.71
C THR A 169 -5.05 -17.17 -2.53
N ASP A 170 -5.34 -18.02 -1.54
CA ASP A 170 -5.97 -17.60 -0.29
C ASP A 170 -4.93 -17.36 0.81
N LEU A 171 -5.22 -16.37 1.65
CA LEU A 171 -4.59 -16.13 2.94
C LEU A 171 -5.52 -16.61 4.06
N THR A 172 -4.94 -17.03 5.17
CA THR A 172 -5.68 -17.51 6.34
C THR A 172 -5.63 -16.44 7.44
N ALA A 173 -6.79 -15.98 7.88
CA ALA A 173 -6.92 -15.07 9.02
C ALA A 173 -6.77 -15.82 10.36
N ALA A 174 -6.60 -15.07 11.44
CA ALA A 174 -6.40 -15.61 12.79
C ALA A 174 -7.55 -16.53 13.26
N ASN A 175 -8.77 -16.33 12.75
CA ASN A 175 -9.93 -17.19 13.01
C ASN A 175 -10.03 -18.42 12.09
N GLY A 176 -9.02 -18.67 11.24
CA GLY A 176 -8.97 -19.79 10.30
C GLY A 176 -9.74 -19.57 8.99
N LYS A 177 -10.51 -18.48 8.84
CA LYS A 177 -11.21 -18.17 7.59
C LYS A 177 -10.22 -17.76 6.49
N LYS A 178 -10.60 -18.03 5.25
CA LYS A 178 -9.81 -17.70 4.05
C LYS A 178 -10.29 -16.44 3.36
N VAL A 179 -9.34 -15.62 2.91
CA VAL A 179 -9.54 -14.38 2.14
C VAL A 179 -8.58 -14.37 0.96
N LYS A 180 -8.98 -13.84 -0.19
CA LYS A 180 -8.10 -13.79 -1.37
C LYS A 180 -6.89 -12.91 -1.09
N ALA A 181 -5.71 -13.37 -1.50
CA ALA A 181 -4.48 -12.61 -1.33
C ALA A 181 -4.57 -11.25 -2.03
N LEU A 182 -5.02 -11.25 -3.29
CA LEU A 182 -5.16 -10.03 -4.10
C LEU A 182 -6.00 -8.96 -3.39
N GLU A 183 -7.10 -9.35 -2.75
CA GLU A 183 -7.97 -8.45 -2.00
C GLU A 183 -7.22 -7.80 -0.82
N ILE A 184 -6.46 -8.59 -0.06
CA ILE A 184 -5.66 -8.10 1.07
C ILE A 184 -4.57 -7.13 0.62
N PHE A 185 -3.85 -7.43 -0.46
CA PHE A 185 -2.83 -6.52 -1.01
C PHE A 185 -3.45 -5.25 -1.57
N ALA A 186 -4.60 -5.35 -2.24
CA ALA A 186 -5.32 -4.19 -2.76
C ALA A 186 -5.74 -3.23 -1.63
N TYR A 187 -6.36 -3.74 -0.55
CA TYR A 187 -6.71 -2.91 0.60
C TYR A 187 -5.49 -2.26 1.25
N ALA A 188 -4.38 -2.99 1.38
CA ALA A 188 -3.18 -2.46 1.99
C ALA A 188 -2.52 -1.35 1.15
N LEU A 189 -2.47 -1.53 -0.18
CA LEU A 189 -1.95 -0.52 -1.09
C LEU A 189 -2.88 0.70 -1.18
N GLN A 190 -4.19 0.48 -1.18
CA GLN A 190 -5.19 1.55 -1.13
C GLN A 190 -5.01 2.40 0.14
N TYR A 191 -4.84 1.77 1.30
CA TYR A 191 -4.55 2.46 2.56
C TYR A 191 -3.31 3.37 2.43
N PHE A 192 -2.19 2.86 1.93
CA PHE A 192 -0.98 3.68 1.78
C PHE A 192 -1.14 4.79 0.75
N LYS A 193 -1.88 4.55 -0.33
CA LYS A 193 -2.23 5.58 -1.31
C LYS A 193 -2.98 6.73 -0.65
N GLU A 194 -4.03 6.43 0.11
CA GLU A 194 -4.85 7.44 0.78
C GLU A 194 -4.05 8.22 1.82
N GLN A 195 -3.22 7.54 2.63
CA GLN A 195 -2.36 8.21 3.62
C GLN A 195 -1.35 9.15 2.95
N ALA A 196 -0.71 8.72 1.88
CA ALA A 196 0.27 9.54 1.17
C ALA A 196 -0.39 10.74 0.48
N LEU A 197 -1.53 10.55 -0.21
CA LEU A 197 -2.26 11.67 -0.84
C LEU A 197 -2.78 12.67 0.19
N LYS A 198 -3.28 12.19 1.34
CA LYS A 198 -3.68 13.05 2.44
C LYS A 198 -2.49 13.86 2.97
N GLU A 199 -1.37 13.21 3.22
CA GLU A 199 -0.16 13.88 3.73
C GLU A 199 0.37 14.93 2.75
N LEU A 200 0.41 14.62 1.46
CA LEU A 200 0.83 15.54 0.40
C LEU A 200 -0.09 16.76 0.34
N SER A 201 -1.40 16.52 0.39
CA SER A 201 -2.40 17.59 0.34
C SER A 201 -2.31 18.51 1.55
N ASP A 202 -2.16 17.94 2.74
CA ASP A 202 -1.97 18.68 4.00
C ASP A 202 -0.69 19.54 3.96
N GLN A 203 0.38 19.08 3.30
CA GLN A 203 1.64 19.82 3.20
C GLN A 203 1.62 20.94 2.16
N ALA A 204 1.00 20.68 1.01
CA ALA A 204 0.94 21.65 -0.07
C ALA A 204 -0.17 22.68 0.11
N GLY A 205 -1.14 22.44 0.99
CA GLY A 205 -2.33 23.29 1.15
C GLY A 205 -3.27 23.25 -0.05
N SER A 206 -3.13 22.24 -0.92
CA SER A 206 -3.95 21.98 -2.11
C SER A 206 -4.10 20.48 -2.30
N GLU A 207 -5.18 20.05 -2.94
CA GLU A 207 -5.48 18.63 -3.14
C GLU A 207 -4.50 17.98 -4.14
N PHE A 208 -3.97 16.81 -3.78
CA PHE A 208 -3.18 15.95 -4.67
C PHE A 208 -4.05 14.82 -5.22
N GLU A 209 -4.03 14.66 -6.54
CA GLU A 209 -4.71 13.57 -7.21
C GLU A 209 -3.77 12.39 -7.48
N ASN A 210 -4.35 11.23 -7.79
CA ASN A 210 -3.56 10.04 -8.13
C ASN A 210 -2.71 10.22 -9.39
N SER A 211 -3.14 11.08 -10.33
CA SER A 211 -2.42 11.44 -11.56
C SER A 211 -1.13 12.22 -11.31
N ASP A 212 -1.04 12.93 -10.18
CA ASP A 212 0.12 13.73 -9.81
C ASP A 212 1.29 12.88 -9.28
N VAL A 213 1.02 11.60 -8.99
CA VAL A 213 1.93 10.73 -8.28
C VAL A 213 2.46 9.61 -9.18
N ARG A 214 3.78 9.41 -9.14
CA ARG A 214 4.40 8.16 -9.56
C ARG A 214 4.56 7.23 -8.38
N TRP A 215 3.83 6.12 -8.41
CA TRP A 215 3.91 5.08 -7.39
C TRP A 215 5.04 4.10 -7.69
N VAL A 216 5.84 3.81 -6.67
CA VAL A 216 6.87 2.78 -6.66
C VAL A 216 6.56 1.83 -5.52
N ILE A 217 6.54 0.52 -5.77
CA ILE A 217 6.33 -0.50 -4.73
C ILE A 217 7.60 -1.33 -4.64
N THR A 218 8.13 -1.50 -3.43
CA THR A 218 9.28 -2.39 -3.22
C THR A 218 8.83 -3.85 -3.22
N VAL A 219 9.48 -4.65 -4.05
CA VAL A 219 9.34 -6.11 -4.06
C VAL A 219 10.68 -6.75 -3.68
N PRO A 220 10.70 -7.76 -2.79
CA PRO A 220 11.93 -8.47 -2.46
C PRO A 220 12.57 -9.05 -3.72
N ALA A 221 13.90 -8.94 -3.83
CA ALA A 221 14.64 -9.45 -4.98
C ALA A 221 14.44 -10.97 -5.21
N ILE A 222 14.21 -11.72 -4.12
CA ILE A 222 13.98 -13.18 -4.14
C ILE A 222 12.60 -13.60 -4.64
N TRP A 223 11.69 -12.65 -4.94
CA TRP A 223 10.37 -12.99 -5.48
C TRP A 223 10.46 -13.53 -6.90
N LYS A 224 9.78 -14.65 -7.13
CA LYS A 224 9.50 -15.16 -8.47
C LYS A 224 8.52 -14.22 -9.19
N GLN A 225 8.49 -14.29 -10.52
CA GLN A 225 7.65 -13.41 -11.34
C GLN A 225 6.17 -13.41 -10.94
N PRO A 226 5.52 -14.56 -10.62
CA PRO A 226 4.12 -14.56 -10.20
C PRO A 226 3.84 -13.80 -8.89
N ALA A 227 4.84 -13.63 -8.02
CA ALA A 227 4.68 -12.84 -6.80
C ALA A 227 4.83 -11.33 -7.06
N LYS A 228 5.47 -10.95 -8.17
CA LYS A 228 5.64 -9.54 -8.57
C LYS A 228 4.48 -9.02 -9.43
N GLN A 229 3.80 -9.91 -10.15
CA GLN A 229 2.59 -9.62 -10.93
C GLN A 229 1.38 -9.45 -10.00
#